data_AF-A0A522VJ43-F1
#
_entry.id   AF-A0A522VJ43-F1
#
_cell.length_a   1.000
_cell.length_b   1.000
_cell.length_c   1.000
_cell.angle_alpha   90.00
_cell.angle_beta   90.00
_cell.angle_gamma   90.00
#
_symmetry.space_group_name_H-M   'P 1'
#
loop_
_entity.id
_entity.type
_entity.pdbx_description
1 polymer ?
#
loop_
_entity_poly.entity_id
_entity_poly.type
_entity_poly.pdbx_seq_one_letter_code
_entity_poly.pdbx_strand_id
1 'polypeptide(L)'
;MTSADWGMWAATALAAVQAIYAMLSYHASRGRPMPSKLTDQNKKVIIITTAMSLLCWMGVGYSLYDRRSSRINECIDYVGAYGIHGPLTFYAAVDTSSLLDKKDEYKLILAVRVNYADIDPITDTALEKSGEYIITGELVRLSTRPAPADPKLRLFEAKQYSLLYYVIMLPHKYTSANVISLADVERLGGKIIGRKAQTVPLSSLGITFKP
;
A
#
# COMPACT_ATOMS: atom_id res chain seq x y z
N MET A 1 7.13 1.68 -15.20
CA MET A 1 6.29 2.88 -15.01
C MET A 1 4.86 2.50 -15.29
N THR A 2 4.00 2.63 -14.30
CA THR A 2 2.54 2.44 -14.42
C THR A 2 1.89 3.69 -15.02
N SER A 3 0.62 3.60 -15.45
CA SER A 3 -0.17 4.76 -15.87
C SER A 3 -0.32 5.80 -14.75
N ALA A 4 -0.31 5.38 -13.49
CA ALA A 4 -0.33 6.25 -12.32
C ALA A 4 0.97 7.05 -12.18
N ASP A 5 2.13 6.45 -12.48
CA ASP A 5 3.42 7.15 -12.47
C ASP A 5 3.42 8.30 -13.48
N TRP A 6 2.90 8.06 -14.70
CA TRP A 6 2.77 9.10 -15.72
C TRP A 6 1.85 10.25 -15.29
N GLY A 7 0.74 9.95 -14.62
CA GLY A 7 -0.17 10.97 -14.09
C GLY A 7 0.50 11.85 -13.02
N MET A 8 1.27 11.25 -12.12
CA MET A 8 2.01 11.99 -11.09
C MET A 8 3.10 12.88 -11.69
N TRP A 9 3.87 12.37 -12.67
CA TRP A 9 4.89 13.15 -13.37
C TRP A 9 4.28 14.31 -14.16
N ALA A 10 3.16 14.08 -14.85
CA ALA A 10 2.44 15.12 -15.57
C ALA A 10 1.91 16.22 -14.63
N ALA A 11 1.32 15.84 -13.49
CA ALA A 11 0.84 16.79 -12.47
C ALA A 11 2.00 17.62 -11.88
N THR A 12 3.14 16.99 -11.64
CA THR A 12 4.35 17.67 -11.12
C THR A 12 4.91 18.66 -12.13
N ALA A 13 4.99 18.28 -13.40
CA ALA A 13 5.44 19.16 -14.48
C ALA A 13 4.50 20.38 -14.64
N LEU A 14 3.18 20.15 -14.60
CA LEU A 14 2.18 21.23 -14.66
C LEU A 14 2.30 22.19 -13.48
N ALA A 15 2.48 21.67 -12.26
CA ALA A 15 2.69 22.49 -11.07
C ALA A 15 3.96 23.35 -11.17
N ALA A 16 5.05 22.79 -11.71
CA ALA A 16 6.30 23.53 -11.92
C ALA A 16 6.11 24.66 -12.95
N VAL A 17 5.43 24.41 -14.07
CA VAL A 17 5.10 25.44 -15.07
C VAL A 17 4.24 26.54 -14.45
N GLN A 18 3.26 26.17 -13.62
CA GLN A 18 2.41 27.15 -12.93
C GLN A 18 3.21 28.01 -11.95
N ALA A 19 4.14 27.43 -11.19
CA ALA A 19 5.01 28.17 -10.27
C ALA A 19 5.90 29.17 -11.02
N ILE A 20 6.52 28.75 -12.13
CA ILE A 20 7.34 29.61 -12.99
C ILE A 20 6.49 30.74 -13.58
N TYR A 21 5.30 30.43 -14.09
CA TYR A 21 4.41 31.42 -14.67
C TYR A 21 3.93 32.44 -13.62
N ALA A 22 3.58 32.00 -12.42
CA ALA A 22 3.19 32.86 -11.31
C ALA A 22 4.35 33.78 -10.88
N MET A 23 5.56 33.24 -10.80
CA MET A 23 6.77 34.01 -10.47
C MET A 23 7.05 35.09 -11.53
N LEU A 24 7.03 34.73 -12.82
CA LEU A 24 7.22 35.68 -13.93
C LEU A 24 6.13 36.77 -13.95
N SER A 25 4.87 36.38 -13.72
CA SER A 25 3.74 37.30 -13.67
C SER A 25 3.84 38.27 -12.50
N TYR A 26 4.29 37.80 -11.33
CA TYR A 26 4.54 38.62 -10.14
C TYR A 26 5.67 39.64 -10.39
N HIS A 27 6.78 39.22 -10.99
CA HIS A 27 7.87 40.14 -11.31
C HIS A 27 7.49 41.15 -12.39
N ALA A 28 6.72 40.76 -13.40
CA ALA A 28 6.24 41.66 -14.45
C ALA A 28 5.23 42.71 -13.96
N SER A 29 4.54 42.44 -12.84
CA SER A 29 3.53 43.33 -12.25
C SER A 29 4.07 44.21 -11.13
N ARG A 30 5.29 43.95 -10.63
CA ARG A 30 5.92 44.74 -9.57
C ARG A 30 6.19 46.17 -10.05
N GLY A 31 5.44 47.14 -9.52
CA GLY A 31 5.58 48.57 -9.83
C GLY A 31 4.51 49.15 -10.77
N ARG A 32 3.52 48.36 -11.23
CA ARG A 32 2.38 48.89 -11.99
C ARG A 32 1.20 49.18 -11.05
N PRO A 33 0.55 50.36 -11.14
CA PRO A 33 -0.66 50.63 -10.37
C PRO A 33 -1.75 49.64 -10.75
N MET A 34 -2.43 49.05 -9.76
CA MET A 34 -3.55 48.14 -10.03
C MET A 34 -4.63 48.89 -10.81
N PRO A 35 -4.99 48.44 -12.02
CA PRO A 35 -6.05 49.10 -12.77
C PRO A 35 -7.38 48.91 -12.05
N SER A 36 -8.15 49.99 -11.90
CA SER A 36 -9.48 49.99 -11.25
C SER A 36 -10.53 49.17 -12.01
N LYS A 37 -10.23 48.74 -13.24
CA LYS A 37 -11.04 47.82 -14.04
C LYS A 37 -10.16 46.67 -14.55
N LEU A 38 -10.69 45.45 -14.51
CA LEU A 38 -10.10 44.26 -15.13
C LEU A 38 -9.99 44.48 -16.65
N THR A 39 -8.79 44.82 -17.12
CA THR A 39 -8.46 44.76 -18.54
C THR A 39 -8.49 43.31 -19.03
N ASP A 40 -8.76 43.09 -20.32
CA ASP A 40 -8.88 41.73 -20.87
C ASP A 40 -7.59 40.91 -20.74
N GLN A 41 -6.44 41.58 -20.62
CA GLN A 41 -5.16 40.92 -20.31
C GLN A 41 -5.16 40.31 -18.90
N ASN A 42 -5.69 41.01 -17.90
CA ASN A 42 -5.78 40.52 -16.52
C ASN A 42 -6.79 39.36 -16.40
N LYS A 43 -7.89 39.39 -17.17
CA LYS A 43 -8.85 38.28 -17.22
C LYS A 43 -8.20 37.00 -17.76
N LYS A 44 -7.39 37.10 -18.82
CA LYS A 44 -6.69 35.93 -19.39
C LYS A 44 -5.72 35.29 -18.40
N VAL A 45 -4.93 36.10 -17.68
CA VAL A 45 -4.00 35.60 -16.66
C VAL A 45 -4.74 34.86 -15.55
N ILE A 46 -5.83 35.43 -15.04
CA ILE A 46 -6.66 34.80 -13.99
C ILE A 46 -7.25 33.47 -14.50
N ILE A 47 -7.84 33.46 -15.70
CA ILE A 47 -8.42 32.24 -16.29
C ILE A 47 -7.38 31.14 -16.43
N ILE A 48 -6.19 31.44 -16.96
CA ILE A 48 -5.11 30.45 -17.14
C ILE A 48 -4.65 29.89 -15.78
N THR A 49 -4.46 30.76 -14.79
CA THR A 49 -3.99 30.35 -13.46
C THR A 49 -5.02 29.46 -12.77
N THR A 50 -6.30 29.84 -12.84
CA THR A 50 -7.40 29.04 -12.27
C THR A 50 -7.55 27.70 -12.99
N ALA A 51 -7.46 27.66 -14.32
CA ALA A 51 -7.55 26.42 -15.09
C ALA A 51 -6.41 25.45 -14.75
N MET A 52 -5.18 25.94 -14.62
CA MET A 52 -4.02 25.13 -14.23
C MET A 52 -4.16 24.57 -12.81
N SER A 53 -4.61 25.39 -11.85
CA SER A 53 -4.90 24.92 -10.49
C SER A 53 -5.96 23.81 -10.49
N LEU A 54 -7.05 23.99 -11.25
CA LEU A 54 -8.09 22.97 -11.36
C LEU A 54 -7.56 21.66 -11.97
N LEU A 55 -6.69 21.73 -12.98
CA LEU A 55 -6.07 20.55 -13.58
C LEU A 55 -5.15 19.80 -12.58
N CYS A 56 -4.36 20.53 -11.79
CA CYS A 56 -3.56 19.91 -10.72
C CYS A 56 -4.47 19.20 -9.68
N TRP A 57 -5.56 19.84 -9.26
CA TRP A 57 -6.53 19.23 -8.35
C TRP A 57 -7.24 18.02 -8.96
N MET A 58 -7.55 18.04 -10.26
CA MET A 58 -8.10 16.88 -10.97
C MET A 58 -7.10 15.72 -11.01
N GLY A 59 -5.80 15.99 -11.22
CA GLY A 59 -4.76 14.95 -11.18
C GLY A 59 -4.65 14.29 -9.80
N VAL A 60 -4.68 15.08 -8.72
CA VAL A 60 -4.72 14.58 -7.35
C VAL A 60 -6.01 13.78 -7.10
N GLY A 61 -7.16 14.30 -7.53
CA GLY A 61 -8.46 13.65 -7.40
C GLY A 61 -8.52 12.31 -8.14
N TYR A 62 -7.97 12.24 -9.36
CA TYR A 62 -7.85 11.01 -10.13
C TYR A 62 -6.96 9.99 -9.41
N SER A 63 -5.81 10.40 -8.88
CA SER A 63 -4.94 9.52 -8.09
C SER A 63 -5.64 8.98 -6.84
N LEU A 64 -6.41 9.80 -6.13
CA LEU A 64 -7.19 9.39 -4.98
C LEU A 64 -8.35 8.45 -5.37
N TYR A 65 -9.02 8.72 -6.49
CA TYR A 65 -10.09 7.88 -7.02
C TYR A 65 -9.56 6.50 -7.43
N ASP A 66 -8.46 6.45 -8.17
CA ASP A 66 -7.81 5.21 -8.61
C ASP A 66 -7.32 4.39 -7.41
N ARG A 67 -6.77 5.03 -6.37
CA ARG A 67 -6.44 4.38 -5.08
C ARG A 67 -7.67 3.87 -4.33
N ARG A 68 -8.85 4.45 -4.53
CA ARG A 68 -10.10 4.04 -3.87
C ARG A 68 -10.80 2.92 -4.65
N SER A 69 -10.81 2.97 -5.98
CA SER A 69 -11.33 1.89 -6.83
C SER A 69 -10.45 0.64 -6.77
N SER A 70 -9.15 0.80 -6.47
CA SER A 70 -8.23 -0.30 -6.20
C SER A 70 -8.25 -0.80 -4.75
N ARG A 71 -9.12 -0.26 -3.87
CA ARG A 71 -9.53 -0.99 -2.67
C ARG A 71 -10.42 -2.14 -3.11
N ILE A 72 -9.78 -3.18 -3.62
CA ILE A 72 -10.36 -4.52 -3.71
C ILE A 72 -10.93 -4.78 -2.30
N ASN A 73 -12.25 -4.98 -2.22
CA ASN A 73 -12.95 -5.35 -0.99
C ASN A 73 -12.07 -6.38 -0.27
N GLU A 74 -11.75 -6.14 1.01
CA GLU A 74 -10.77 -6.94 1.75
C GLU A 74 -10.95 -8.43 1.43
N CYS A 75 -10.08 -9.01 0.62
CA CYS A 75 -10.25 -10.39 0.16
C CYS A 75 -10.08 -11.41 1.30
N ILE A 76 -9.83 -10.95 2.53
CA ILE A 76 -9.56 -11.78 3.69
C ILE A 76 -10.87 -12.07 4.41
N ASP A 77 -11.45 -13.21 4.07
CA ASP A 77 -12.69 -13.69 4.66
C ASP A 77 -12.42 -14.10 6.13
N TYR A 78 -11.32 -14.82 6.36
CA TYR A 78 -10.97 -15.34 7.68
C TYR A 78 -9.46 -15.28 7.96
N VAL A 79 -9.07 -14.95 9.20
CA VAL A 79 -7.69 -15.14 9.71
C VAL A 79 -7.73 -15.89 11.03
N GLY A 80 -6.73 -16.74 11.23
CA GLY A 80 -6.52 -17.41 12.50
C GLY A 80 -5.07 -17.75 12.75
N ALA A 81 -4.77 -18.05 14.00
CA ALA A 81 -3.53 -18.65 14.46
C ALA A 81 -3.91 -19.98 15.12
N TYR A 82 -3.25 -21.08 14.72
CA TYR A 82 -3.46 -22.40 15.33
C TYR A 82 -2.11 -22.94 15.80
N GLY A 83 -2.06 -23.46 17.03
CA GLY A 83 -0.82 -23.90 17.65
C GLY A 83 -0.93 -24.49 19.06
N ILE A 84 -2.12 -24.99 19.48
CA ILE A 84 -2.36 -25.40 20.87
C ILE A 84 -1.39 -26.52 21.33
N HIS A 85 -0.90 -27.38 20.42
CA HIS A 85 0.10 -28.43 20.71
C HIS A 85 1.12 -28.64 19.58
N GLY A 86 1.34 -27.63 18.75
CA GLY A 86 2.16 -27.76 17.54
C GLY A 86 2.84 -26.45 17.17
N PRO A 87 3.62 -26.45 16.10
CA PRO A 87 4.31 -25.23 15.67
C PRO A 87 3.32 -24.14 15.28
N LEU A 88 3.55 -22.95 15.81
CA LEU A 88 2.76 -21.76 15.55
C LEU A 88 2.53 -21.58 14.04
N THR A 89 1.28 -21.69 13.61
CA THR A 89 0.92 -21.55 12.19
C THR A 89 -0.14 -20.47 12.05
N PHE A 90 0.13 -19.51 11.16
CA PHE A 90 -0.80 -18.45 10.81
C PHE A 90 -1.49 -18.82 9.50
N TYR A 91 -2.81 -18.66 9.44
CA TYR A 91 -3.57 -18.98 8.24
C TYR A 91 -4.59 -17.89 7.91
N ALA A 92 -4.85 -17.75 6.63
CA ALA A 92 -5.87 -16.87 6.09
C ALA A 92 -6.67 -17.61 5.01
N ALA A 93 -8.00 -17.48 5.05
CA ALA A 93 -8.87 -17.87 3.95
C ALA A 93 -9.21 -16.62 3.15
N VAL A 94 -8.94 -16.67 1.85
CA VAL A 94 -9.04 -15.52 0.96
C VAL A 94 -10.06 -15.81 -0.12
N ASP A 95 -11.07 -14.95 -0.26
CA ASP A 95 -11.98 -14.98 -1.41
C ASP A 95 -11.25 -14.36 -2.62
N THR A 96 -11.01 -15.19 -3.61
CA THR A 96 -10.30 -14.88 -4.85
C THR A 96 -11.20 -14.88 -6.07
N SER A 97 -12.52 -14.93 -5.89
CA SER A 97 -13.52 -14.96 -6.96
C SER A 97 -13.35 -13.78 -7.94
N SER A 98 -13.06 -12.59 -7.41
CA SER A 98 -12.82 -11.38 -8.22
C SER A 98 -11.41 -11.28 -8.82
N LEU A 99 -10.54 -12.26 -8.57
CA LEU A 99 -9.13 -12.26 -8.97
C LEU A 99 -8.78 -13.39 -9.94
N LEU A 100 -9.79 -14.16 -10.37
CA LEU A 100 -9.62 -15.29 -11.29
C LEU A 100 -9.01 -14.88 -12.64
N ASP A 101 -9.31 -13.66 -13.10
CA ASP A 101 -8.73 -13.08 -14.32
C ASP A 101 -7.23 -12.75 -14.17
N LYS A 102 -6.72 -12.70 -12.92
CA LYS A 102 -5.33 -12.39 -12.58
C LYS A 102 -4.46 -13.60 -12.27
N LYS A 103 -5.01 -14.81 -12.33
CA LYS A 103 -4.31 -16.05 -11.96
C LYS A 103 -3.01 -16.30 -12.73
N ASP A 104 -2.98 -15.92 -14.01
CA ASP A 104 -1.83 -16.17 -14.90
C ASP A 104 -0.77 -15.07 -14.81
N GLU A 105 -1.11 -13.93 -14.21
CA GLU A 105 -0.21 -12.78 -14.02
C GLU A 105 0.39 -12.74 -12.60
N TYR A 106 -0.39 -13.18 -11.59
CA TYR A 106 -0.06 -13.03 -10.18
C TYR A 106 -0.21 -14.32 -9.38
N LYS A 107 0.54 -14.40 -8.29
CA LYS A 107 0.41 -15.38 -7.22
C LYS A 107 0.16 -14.69 -5.88
N LEU A 108 -0.38 -15.43 -4.93
CA LEU A 108 -0.74 -14.96 -3.61
C LEU A 108 0.31 -15.35 -2.57
N ILE A 109 0.58 -14.41 -1.66
CA ILE A 109 1.46 -14.60 -0.52
C ILE A 109 0.74 -14.03 0.71
N LEU A 110 0.71 -14.80 1.79
CA LEU A 110 0.34 -14.30 3.10
C LEU A 110 1.59 -13.76 3.79
N ALA A 111 1.57 -12.50 4.17
CA ALA A 111 2.59 -11.90 5.03
C ALA A 111 1.98 -11.58 6.40
N VAL A 112 2.73 -11.87 7.47
CA VAL A 112 2.33 -11.63 8.85
C VAL A 112 3.41 -10.80 9.54
N ARG A 113 3.01 -9.79 10.30
CA ARG A 113 3.91 -9.03 11.17
C ARG A 113 3.27 -8.74 12.51
N VAL A 114 4.11 -8.44 13.50
CA VAL A 114 3.70 -7.86 14.77
C VAL A 114 3.54 -6.36 14.59
N ASN A 115 2.48 -5.80 15.16
CA ASN A 115 2.25 -4.36 15.13
C ASN A 115 3.09 -3.67 16.21
N TYR A 116 4.06 -2.88 15.77
CA TYR A 116 4.91 -2.04 16.61
C TYR A 116 4.49 -0.58 16.52
N ALA A 117 4.47 0.13 17.66
CA ALA A 117 4.08 1.54 17.71
C ALA A 117 5.20 2.48 17.22
N ASP A 118 6.45 2.03 17.30
CA ASP A 118 7.68 2.77 17.02
C ASP A 118 8.28 2.46 15.64
N ILE A 119 7.71 1.51 14.89
CA ILE A 119 8.21 1.08 13.58
C ILE A 119 7.17 1.35 12.49
N ASP A 120 7.59 2.06 11.45
CA ASP A 120 6.75 2.29 10.27
C ASP A 120 6.38 0.95 9.59
N PRO A 121 5.07 0.62 9.47
CA PRO A 121 4.61 -0.61 8.83
C PRO A 121 5.09 -0.81 7.39
N ILE A 122 5.38 0.27 6.66
CA ILE A 122 5.71 0.20 5.24
C ILE A 122 7.17 -0.21 5.02
N THR A 123 8.08 0.31 5.84
CA THR A 123 9.53 0.06 5.74
C THR A 123 10.01 -1.07 6.63
N ASP A 124 9.15 -1.58 7.51
CA ASP A 124 9.47 -2.72 8.37
C ASP A 124 9.92 -3.94 7.54
N THR A 125 10.94 -4.63 8.04
CA THR A 125 11.52 -5.83 7.42
C THR A 125 11.23 -7.09 8.23
N ALA A 126 10.62 -6.94 9.42
CA ALA A 126 10.19 -8.02 10.30
C ALA A 126 8.88 -8.67 9.80
N LEU A 127 8.88 -9.15 8.56
CA LEU A 127 7.75 -9.83 7.94
C LEU A 127 8.01 -11.33 7.82
N GLU A 128 7.11 -12.12 8.40
CA GLU A 128 6.99 -13.53 8.09
C GLU A 128 6.13 -13.71 6.84
N LYS A 129 6.52 -14.63 5.95
CA LYS A 129 5.82 -14.82 4.67
C LYS A 129 5.51 -16.28 4.47
N SER A 130 4.40 -16.56 3.80
CA SER A 130 4.08 -17.91 3.38
C SER A 130 4.90 -18.33 2.16
N GLY A 131 4.71 -19.58 1.77
CA GLY A 131 5.00 -19.98 0.39
C GLY A 131 4.16 -19.20 -0.62
N GLU A 132 4.36 -19.52 -1.88
CA GLU A 132 3.66 -18.91 -3.00
C GLU A 132 2.45 -19.76 -3.38
N TYR A 133 1.28 -19.13 -3.49
CA TYR A 133 0.03 -19.81 -3.78
C TYR A 133 -0.53 -19.33 -5.11
N ILE A 134 -0.98 -20.26 -5.93
CA ILE A 134 -1.67 -19.96 -7.18
C ILE A 134 -3.16 -19.69 -6.92
N ILE A 135 -3.76 -18.83 -7.74
CA ILE A 135 -5.20 -18.54 -7.68
C ILE A 135 -5.92 -19.68 -8.43
N THR A 136 -6.50 -20.62 -7.68
CA THR A 136 -7.09 -21.86 -8.25
C THR A 136 -8.61 -21.88 -8.27
N GLY A 137 -9.29 -20.96 -7.58
CA GLY A 137 -10.75 -20.97 -7.44
C GLY A 137 -11.26 -19.77 -6.65
N GLU A 138 -12.43 -19.93 -6.04
CA GLU A 138 -13.10 -18.87 -5.27
C GLU A 138 -12.50 -18.68 -3.88
N LEU A 139 -12.00 -19.74 -3.23
CA LEU A 139 -11.40 -19.64 -1.90
C LEU A 139 -10.01 -20.26 -1.89
N VAL A 140 -9.00 -19.46 -1.54
CA VAL A 140 -7.61 -19.91 -1.38
C VAL A 140 -7.22 -19.82 0.10
N ARG A 141 -6.68 -20.92 0.64
CA ARG A 141 -6.15 -20.97 2.01
C ARG A 141 -4.64 -20.80 1.98
N LEU A 142 -4.17 -19.73 2.60
CA LEU A 142 -2.75 -19.38 2.72
C LEU A 142 -2.30 -19.71 4.14
N SER A 143 -1.08 -20.22 4.29
CA SER A 143 -0.50 -20.49 5.60
C SER A 143 0.97 -20.15 5.65
N THR A 144 1.40 -19.53 6.75
CA THR A 144 2.82 -19.37 7.05
C THR A 144 3.13 -19.89 8.45
N ARG A 145 4.35 -20.39 8.60
CA ARG A 145 4.91 -20.83 9.87
C ARG A 145 6.20 -20.02 10.06
N PRO A 146 6.41 -19.36 11.21
CA PRO A 146 7.69 -18.74 11.52
C PRO A 146 8.79 -19.79 11.43
N ALA A 147 9.81 -19.51 10.62
CA ALA A 147 10.98 -20.38 10.54
C ALA A 147 11.66 -20.43 11.93
N PRO A 148 11.95 -21.62 12.49
CA PRO A 148 12.51 -21.75 13.83
C PRO A 148 13.95 -21.18 13.95
N ALA A 149 14.66 -21.00 12.83
CA ALA A 149 16.06 -20.56 12.81
C ALA A 149 16.24 -19.05 12.55
N ASP A 150 15.20 -18.33 12.11
CA ASP A 150 15.22 -16.89 11.88
C ASP A 150 13.84 -16.34 12.23
N PRO A 151 13.53 -16.14 13.53
CA PRO A 151 12.27 -15.54 13.96
C PRO A 151 12.30 -14.05 13.60
N LYS A 152 12.07 -13.74 12.33
CA LYS A 152 11.90 -12.36 11.85
C LYS A 152 10.75 -11.68 12.59
N LEU A 153 9.75 -12.46 12.99
CA LEU A 153 8.77 -12.04 13.98
C LEU A 153 9.47 -11.89 15.33
N ARG A 154 9.90 -10.67 15.61
CA ARG A 154 10.24 -10.23 16.95
C ARG A 154 8.96 -10.42 17.78
N LEU A 155 8.98 -11.28 18.79
CA LEU A 155 7.90 -11.43 19.76
C LEU A 155 8.51 -11.11 21.12
N PHE A 156 8.15 -9.97 21.71
CA PHE A 156 8.60 -9.55 23.05
C PHE A 156 7.69 -10.10 24.12
N GLU A 157 8.16 -10.32 25.35
CA GLU A 157 7.35 -10.83 26.45
C GLU A 157 6.16 -9.88 26.77
N ALA A 158 5.01 -10.14 26.13
CA ALA A 158 3.81 -9.32 26.20
C ALA A 158 2.61 -10.26 26.35
N LYS A 159 1.60 -9.85 27.14
CA LYS A 159 0.41 -10.69 27.38
C LYS A 159 -0.38 -10.99 26.10
N GLN A 160 -0.34 -10.07 25.14
CA GLN A 160 -1.06 -10.14 23.87
C GLN A 160 -0.24 -9.46 22.78
N TYR A 161 -0.34 -9.98 21.55
CA TYR A 161 0.23 -9.32 20.37
C TYR A 161 -0.88 -8.94 19.41
N SER A 162 -0.77 -7.75 18.85
CA SER A 162 -1.56 -7.37 17.67
C SER A 162 -0.81 -7.84 16.43
N LEU A 163 -1.29 -8.91 15.80
CA LEU A 163 -0.78 -9.39 14.52
C LEU A 163 -1.50 -8.72 13.36
N LEU A 164 -0.74 -8.36 12.34
CA LEU A 164 -1.25 -7.82 11.09
C LEU A 164 -0.99 -8.84 9.97
N TYR A 165 -2.07 -9.27 9.34
CA TYR A 165 -2.10 -10.17 8.21
C TYR A 165 -2.27 -9.34 6.95
N TYR A 166 -1.44 -9.60 5.95
CA TYR A 166 -1.48 -8.98 4.64
C TYR A 166 -1.55 -10.06 3.59
N VAL A 167 -2.51 -9.94 2.67
CA VAL A 167 -2.54 -10.80 1.48
C VAL A 167 -2.01 -9.98 0.32
N ILE A 168 -0.94 -10.51 -0.29
CA ILE A 168 -0.17 -9.86 -1.33
C ILE A 168 -0.36 -10.64 -2.62
N MET A 169 -0.77 -9.95 -3.68
CA MET A 169 -0.61 -10.38 -5.06
C MET A 169 0.78 -9.98 -5.55
N LEU A 170 1.60 -10.95 -5.93
CA LEU A 170 2.93 -10.73 -6.48
C LEU A 170 2.99 -11.24 -7.92
N PRO A 171 3.60 -10.51 -8.87
CA PRO A 171 3.79 -11.02 -10.22
C PRO A 171 4.61 -12.32 -10.23
N HIS A 172 4.27 -13.26 -11.11
CA HIS A 172 4.93 -14.59 -11.16
C HIS A 172 6.46 -14.53 -11.33
N LYS A 173 6.97 -13.48 -11.97
CA LYS A 173 8.41 -13.23 -12.18
C LYS A 173 9.22 -13.02 -10.90
N TYR A 174 8.58 -12.70 -9.78
CA TYR A 174 9.23 -12.49 -8.48
C TYR A 174 8.83 -13.57 -7.49
N THR A 175 9.63 -13.79 -6.46
CA THR A 175 9.37 -14.77 -5.41
C THR A 175 9.08 -14.11 -4.07
N SER A 176 8.55 -14.86 -3.10
CA SER A 176 8.33 -14.36 -1.74
C SER A 176 9.63 -13.90 -1.06
N ALA A 177 10.78 -14.42 -1.47
CA ALA A 177 12.09 -13.98 -1.00
C ALA A 177 12.42 -12.53 -1.41
N ASN A 178 11.90 -12.05 -2.55
CA ASN A 178 12.13 -10.68 -3.03
C ASN A 178 11.37 -9.61 -2.23
N VAL A 179 10.32 -10.00 -1.50
CA VAL A 179 9.50 -9.07 -0.69
C VAL A 179 10.12 -8.94 0.70
N ILE A 180 10.98 -7.94 0.94
CA ILE A 180 11.60 -7.75 2.26
C ILE A 180 10.68 -6.93 3.17
N SER A 181 10.03 -5.93 2.61
CA SER A 181 9.11 -5.01 3.26
C SER A 181 7.79 -4.88 2.50
N LEU A 182 6.79 -4.20 3.08
CA LEU A 182 5.55 -3.88 2.36
C LEU A 182 5.80 -2.87 1.22
N ALA A 183 6.77 -1.96 1.37
CA ALA A 183 7.18 -1.07 0.29
C ALA A 183 7.68 -1.82 -0.96
N ASP A 184 8.35 -2.95 -0.76
CA ASP A 184 8.85 -3.77 -1.87
C ASP A 184 7.72 -4.36 -2.71
N VAL A 185 6.56 -4.61 -2.12
CA VAL A 185 5.40 -5.14 -2.85
C VAL A 185 5.03 -4.20 -4.00
N GLU A 186 4.89 -2.90 -3.72
CA GLU A 186 4.54 -1.91 -4.73
C GLU A 186 5.67 -1.73 -5.75
N ARG A 187 6.93 -1.68 -5.28
CA ARG A 187 8.12 -1.56 -6.15
C ARG A 187 8.24 -2.72 -7.14
N LEU A 188 7.87 -3.93 -6.72
CA LEU A 188 7.86 -5.14 -7.55
C LEU A 188 6.61 -5.24 -8.44
N GLY A 189 5.73 -4.23 -8.44
CA GLY A 189 4.47 -4.25 -9.18
C GLY A 189 3.44 -5.23 -8.61
N GLY A 190 3.62 -5.66 -7.37
CA GLY A 190 2.62 -6.38 -6.59
C GLY A 190 1.58 -5.44 -5.97
N LYS A 191 0.56 -6.03 -5.37
CA LYS A 191 -0.56 -5.33 -4.74
C LYS A 191 -0.92 -5.98 -3.41
N ILE A 192 -1.21 -5.17 -2.40
CA ILE A 192 -1.78 -5.65 -1.14
C ILE A 192 -3.30 -5.64 -1.32
N ILE A 193 -3.91 -6.83 -1.36
CA ILE A 193 -5.35 -7.01 -1.66
C ILE A 193 -6.20 -7.24 -0.41
N GLY A 194 -5.56 -7.43 0.73
CA GLY A 194 -6.27 -7.61 1.98
C GLY A 194 -5.37 -7.31 3.16
N ARG A 195 -5.97 -6.77 4.22
CA ARG A 195 -5.32 -6.51 5.49
C ARG A 195 -6.28 -6.86 6.62
N LYS A 196 -5.82 -7.59 7.63
CA LYS A 196 -6.62 -7.87 8.83
C LYS A 196 -5.74 -7.82 10.07
N ALA A 197 -6.28 -7.27 11.15
CA ALA A 197 -5.61 -7.28 12.45
C ALA A 197 -6.26 -8.35 13.32
N GLN A 198 -5.46 -9.09 14.09
CA GLN A 198 -5.94 -10.01 15.11
C GLN A 198 -5.09 -9.87 16.35
N THR A 199 -5.74 -9.69 17.50
CA THR A 199 -5.07 -9.78 18.79
C THR A 199 -5.01 -11.23 19.21
N VAL A 200 -3.80 -11.74 19.44
CA VAL A 200 -3.57 -13.14 19.82
C VAL A 200 -2.94 -13.16 21.23
N PRO A 201 -3.53 -13.88 22.20
CA PRO A 201 -2.95 -14.00 23.53
C PRO A 201 -1.67 -14.83 23.49
N LEU A 202 -0.67 -14.48 24.30
CA LEU A 202 0.62 -15.17 24.35
C LEU A 202 0.48 -16.67 24.63
N SER A 203 -0.47 -17.04 25.51
CA SER A 203 -0.77 -18.43 25.85
C SER A 203 -1.18 -19.28 24.65
N SER A 204 -1.74 -18.67 23.60
CA SER A 204 -2.13 -19.39 22.38
C SER A 204 -1.00 -19.56 21.37
N LEU A 205 0.15 -18.90 21.58
CA LEU A 205 1.32 -19.00 20.69
C LEU A 205 2.24 -20.16 21.05
N GLY A 206 2.00 -20.85 22.18
CA GLY A 206 2.84 -21.97 22.64
C GLY A 206 4.26 -21.56 23.04
N ILE A 207 4.55 -20.26 23.14
CA ILE A 207 5.85 -19.73 23.54
C ILE A 207 5.87 -19.64 25.07
N THR A 208 6.66 -20.49 25.70
CA THR A 208 6.94 -20.39 27.14
C THR A 208 8.24 -19.59 27.28
N PHE A 209 8.15 -18.35 27.75
CA PHE A 209 9.34 -17.60 28.14
C PHE A 209 9.92 -18.28 29.40
N LYS A 210 11.17 -18.71 29.34
CA LYS A 210 11.91 -19.05 30.56
C LYS A 210 12.31 -17.73 31.21
N PRO A 211 12.03 -17.54 32.51
CA PRO A 211 12.41 -16.35 33.25
C PRO A 211 13.93 -16.18 33.32
#